data_AF-A0A1L5L131-F1
#
_entry.id   AF-A0A1L5L131-F1
#
_cell.length_a   1.000
_cell.length_b   1.000
_cell.length_c   1.000
_cell.angle_alpha   90.00
_cell.angle_beta   90.00
_cell.angle_gamma   90.00
#
_symmetry.space_group_name_H-M   'P 1'
#
loop_
_entity.id
_entity.type
_entity.pdbx_description
1 polymer ?
#
loop_
_entity_poly.entity_id
_entity_poly.type
_entity_poly.pdbx_seq_one_letter_code
_entity_poly.pdbx_strand_id
1 'polypeptide(L)'
;KGYLTDELQALNVDTVRKDIPVSSSVRGFQIWTVEPTGDNEFNVTYSVDQLITEGENTKTVHSAYIVSVYVDGSGNMVLVKNPTITNIPKKSSYKPKAIESEGTVDSITTNEINEFLTTFFKLYPTATASELSYYVNDGILKPIGKEYIFQELVNPIHNRKDNQVTVSLTVEYIDQQTKATQVSQFDLVLEKNGSNWKIIE
;
A
#
# COMPACT_ATOMS: atom_id res chain seq x y z
N LYS A 1 -10.27 -5.56 -28.08
CA LYS A 1 -9.39 -5.79 -29.26
C LYS A 1 -7.96 -5.32 -29.01
N GLY A 2 -7.73 -4.08 -28.56
CA GLY A 2 -6.41 -3.45 -28.60
C GLY A 2 -5.21 -4.15 -27.93
N TYR A 3 -5.45 -5.06 -26.99
CA TYR A 3 -4.36 -5.77 -26.28
C TYR A 3 -4.35 -7.27 -26.51
N LEU A 4 -5.25 -7.83 -27.32
CA LEU A 4 -5.24 -9.26 -27.63
C LEU A 4 -4.33 -9.50 -28.85
N THR A 5 -3.55 -10.58 -28.84
CA THR A 5 -2.91 -11.08 -30.08
C THR A 5 -3.97 -11.37 -31.14
N ASP A 6 -3.57 -11.38 -32.42
CA ASP A 6 -4.49 -11.67 -33.53
C ASP A 6 -5.18 -13.04 -33.37
N GLU A 7 -4.44 -14.04 -32.87
CA GLU A 7 -4.99 -15.37 -32.56
C GLU A 7 -6.08 -15.29 -31.48
N LEU A 8 -5.86 -14.55 -30.40
CA LEU A 8 -6.88 -14.35 -29.37
C LEU A 8 -8.04 -13.51 -29.87
N GLN A 9 -7.81 -12.52 -30.74
CA GLN A 9 -8.90 -11.76 -31.35
C GLN A 9 -9.80 -12.68 -32.17
N ALA A 10 -9.21 -13.54 -33.01
CA ALA A 10 -9.91 -14.53 -33.82
C ALA A 10 -10.71 -15.52 -32.95
N LEU A 11 -10.09 -16.03 -31.88
CA LEU A 11 -10.74 -16.96 -30.94
C LEU A 11 -11.95 -16.35 -30.23
N ASN A 12 -11.98 -15.02 -30.04
CA ASN A 12 -13.02 -14.35 -29.25
C ASN A 12 -14.11 -13.66 -30.09
N VAL A 13 -14.05 -13.68 -31.43
CA VAL A 13 -14.93 -12.89 -32.32
C VAL A 13 -16.43 -13.04 -32.01
N ASP A 14 -16.87 -14.27 -31.73
CA ASP A 14 -18.29 -14.60 -31.55
C ASP A 14 -18.63 -15.16 -30.15
N THR A 15 -17.89 -14.73 -29.12
CA THR A 15 -18.10 -15.21 -27.74
C THR A 15 -19.28 -14.56 -27.03
N VAL A 16 -19.75 -13.40 -27.51
CA VAL A 16 -20.93 -12.71 -26.96
C VAL A 16 -22.16 -13.09 -27.78
N ARG A 17 -23.09 -13.82 -27.16
CA ARG A 17 -24.33 -14.22 -27.83
C ARG A 17 -25.27 -13.02 -28.05
N LYS A 18 -25.87 -12.94 -29.24
CA LYS A 18 -26.82 -11.86 -29.62
C LYS A 18 -28.28 -12.22 -29.34
N ASP A 19 -28.59 -13.48 -29.09
CA ASP A 19 -29.94 -14.00 -28.91
C ASP A 19 -30.46 -13.91 -27.45
N ILE A 20 -29.59 -13.62 -26.48
CA ILE A 20 -29.98 -13.33 -25.09
C ILE A 20 -29.64 -11.87 -24.77
N PRO A 21 -30.62 -11.02 -24.38
CA PRO A 21 -30.37 -9.64 -23.98
C PRO A 21 -29.75 -9.58 -22.57
N VAL A 22 -28.45 -9.88 -22.49
CA VAL A 22 -27.65 -9.72 -21.27
C VAL A 22 -26.74 -8.51 -21.43
N SER A 23 -26.66 -7.68 -20.40
CA SER A 23 -25.63 -6.65 -20.27
C SER A 23 -24.77 -6.91 -19.04
N SER A 24 -23.51 -6.47 -19.11
CA SER A 24 -22.56 -6.53 -18.01
C SER A 24 -21.82 -5.21 -17.91
N SER A 25 -21.64 -4.71 -16.69
CA SER A 25 -20.80 -3.54 -16.42
C SER A 25 -19.86 -3.81 -15.25
N VAL A 26 -18.63 -3.34 -15.37
CA VAL A 26 -17.64 -3.42 -14.28
C VAL A 26 -17.96 -2.35 -13.23
N ARG A 27 -17.91 -2.75 -11.95
CA ARG A 27 -18.12 -1.90 -10.77
C ARG A 27 -16.85 -1.77 -9.93
N GLY A 28 -16.04 -2.82 -9.89
CA GLY A 28 -14.83 -2.90 -9.10
C GLY A 28 -13.81 -3.82 -9.77
N PHE A 29 -12.54 -3.57 -9.49
CA PHE A 29 -11.42 -4.33 -10.03
C PHE A 29 -10.29 -4.34 -9.01
N GLN A 30 -9.69 -5.51 -8.78
CA GLN A 30 -8.58 -5.69 -7.84
C GLN A 30 -7.54 -6.61 -8.47
N ILE A 31 -6.28 -6.18 -8.52
CA ILE A 31 -5.15 -7.07 -8.82
C ILE A 31 -4.67 -7.68 -7.52
N TRP A 32 -4.51 -9.01 -7.51
CA TRP A 32 -4.05 -9.77 -6.35
C TRP A 32 -2.57 -10.10 -6.45
N THR A 33 -2.12 -10.60 -7.60
CA THR A 33 -0.72 -10.98 -7.83
C THR A 33 -0.28 -10.68 -9.26
N VAL A 34 1.01 -10.41 -9.41
CA VAL A 34 1.72 -10.37 -10.69
C VAL A 34 2.94 -11.27 -10.51
N GLU A 35 2.98 -12.37 -11.24
CA GLU A 35 4.01 -13.41 -11.11
C GLU A 35 4.75 -13.56 -12.44
N PRO A 36 6.08 -13.40 -12.49
CA PRO A 36 6.85 -13.68 -13.70
C PRO A 36 6.81 -15.18 -14.01
N THR A 37 6.51 -15.55 -15.25
CA THR A 37 6.44 -16.94 -15.71
C THR A 37 7.51 -17.32 -16.73
N GLY A 38 8.26 -16.33 -17.21
CA GLY A 38 9.36 -16.49 -18.16
C GLY A 38 10.00 -15.15 -18.43
N ASP A 39 10.84 -15.09 -19.46
CA ASP A 39 11.41 -13.83 -19.92
C ASP A 39 10.28 -12.96 -20.48
N ASN A 40 10.07 -11.79 -19.88
CA ASN A 40 9.07 -10.81 -20.30
C ASN A 40 7.60 -11.26 -20.22
N GLU A 41 7.30 -12.40 -19.59
CA GLU A 41 5.94 -12.90 -19.42
C GLU A 41 5.51 -12.94 -17.96
N PHE A 42 4.26 -12.55 -17.72
CA PHE A 42 3.69 -12.43 -16.39
C PHE A 42 2.27 -12.99 -16.34
N ASN A 43 1.97 -13.76 -15.30
CA ASN A 43 0.61 -14.08 -14.91
C ASN A 43 0.08 -13.01 -13.95
N VAL A 44 -1.08 -12.46 -14.26
CA VAL A 44 -1.78 -11.50 -13.42
C VAL A 44 -3.06 -12.15 -12.89
N THR A 45 -3.15 -12.29 -11.56
CA THR A 45 -4.39 -12.71 -10.89
C THR A 45 -5.18 -11.48 -10.49
N TYR A 46 -6.44 -11.39 -10.89
CA TYR A 46 -7.31 -10.25 -10.57
C TYR A 46 -8.75 -10.69 -10.31
N SER A 47 -9.52 -9.87 -9.59
CA SER A 47 -10.97 -10.03 -9.48
C SER A 47 -11.73 -8.83 -10.01
N VAL A 48 -12.98 -9.10 -10.43
CA VAL A 48 -13.89 -8.12 -11.01
C VAL A 48 -15.23 -8.22 -10.29
N ASP A 49 -15.75 -7.08 -9.85
CA ASP A 49 -17.15 -6.94 -9.48
C ASP A 49 -17.94 -6.51 -10.72
N GLN A 50 -18.88 -7.36 -11.13
CA GLN A 50 -19.68 -7.15 -12.32
C GLN A 50 -21.15 -7.03 -11.95
N LEU A 51 -21.80 -6.00 -12.45
CA LEU A 51 -23.27 -5.91 -12.46
C LEU A 51 -23.77 -6.54 -13.76
N ILE A 52 -24.51 -7.63 -13.65
CA ILE A 52 -25.09 -8.36 -14.77
C ILE A 52 -26.60 -8.14 -14.75
N THR A 53 -27.15 -7.71 -15.88
CA THR A 53 -28.59 -7.50 -16.06
C THR A 53 -29.09 -8.35 -17.23
N GLU A 54 -30.12 -9.16 -16.96
CA GLU A 54 -30.81 -9.99 -17.94
C GLU A 54 -32.32 -9.72 -17.80
N GLY A 55 -32.90 -8.99 -18.78
CA GLY A 55 -34.25 -8.45 -18.65
C GLY A 55 -34.39 -7.51 -17.46
N GLU A 56 -35.35 -7.77 -16.58
CA GLU A 56 -35.57 -7.01 -15.34
C GLU A 56 -34.67 -7.48 -14.18
N ASN A 57 -34.03 -8.64 -14.31
CA ASN A 57 -33.21 -9.21 -13.26
C ASN A 57 -31.81 -8.61 -13.28
N THR A 58 -31.36 -8.14 -12.13
CA THR A 58 -30.00 -7.62 -11.96
C THR A 58 -29.31 -8.32 -10.79
N LYS A 59 -28.05 -8.72 -10.98
CA LYS A 59 -27.22 -9.33 -9.94
C LYS A 59 -25.79 -8.81 -9.99
N THR A 60 -25.17 -8.71 -8.83
CA THR A 60 -23.72 -8.48 -8.73
C THR A 60 -23.02 -9.81 -8.59
N VAL A 61 -21.98 -10.02 -9.40
CA VAL A 61 -21.12 -11.21 -9.35
C VAL A 61 -19.69 -10.76 -9.08
N HIS A 62 -19.03 -11.43 -8.13
CA HIS A 62 -17.61 -11.28 -7.86
C HIS A 62 -16.88 -12.51 -8.41
N SER A 63 -15.93 -12.33 -9.31
CA SER A 63 -15.20 -13.43 -9.96
C SER A 63 -13.72 -13.09 -10.09
N ALA A 64 -12.86 -14.10 -10.00
CA ALA A 64 -11.42 -13.96 -10.16
C ALA A 64 -10.92 -14.71 -11.40
N TYR A 65 -9.87 -14.17 -12.01
CA TYR A 65 -9.25 -14.68 -13.23
C TYR A 65 -7.73 -14.58 -13.16
N ILE A 66 -7.06 -15.42 -13.95
CA ILE A 66 -5.64 -15.32 -14.26
C ILE A 66 -5.50 -15.03 -15.75
N VAL A 67 -4.75 -14.01 -16.12
CA VAL A 67 -4.41 -13.68 -17.51
C VAL A 67 -2.89 -13.63 -17.68
N SER A 68 -2.40 -14.00 -18.86
CA SER A 68 -0.97 -13.96 -19.17
C SER A 68 -0.67 -12.77 -20.09
N VAL A 69 0.34 -11.99 -19.71
CA VAL A 69 0.75 -10.75 -20.38
C VAL A 69 2.22 -10.85 -20.76
N TYR A 70 2.53 -10.52 -22.00
CA TYR A 70 3.90 -10.29 -22.45
C TYR A 70 4.21 -8.79 -22.47
N VAL A 71 5.43 -8.41 -22.05
CA VAL A 71 5.90 -7.01 -22.00
C VAL A 71 7.19 -6.87 -22.82
N ASP A 72 7.19 -6.07 -23.88
CA ASP A 72 8.39 -5.88 -24.69
C ASP A 72 9.44 -4.98 -24.00
N GLY A 73 10.64 -4.88 -24.60
CA GLY A 73 11.74 -4.05 -24.06
C GLY A 73 11.46 -2.54 -24.02
N SER A 74 10.36 -2.07 -24.61
CA SER A 74 9.89 -0.68 -24.54
C SER A 74 8.75 -0.49 -23.53
N GLY A 75 8.31 -1.57 -22.86
CA GLY A 75 7.20 -1.56 -21.92
C GLY A 75 5.81 -1.71 -22.55
N ASN A 76 5.71 -2.01 -23.85
CA ASN A 76 4.41 -2.28 -24.48
C ASN A 76 3.92 -3.66 -24.09
N MET A 77 2.60 -3.83 -24.02
CA MET A 77 1.98 -5.03 -23.47
C MET A 77 1.01 -5.69 -24.46
N VAL A 78 0.97 -7.02 -24.44
CA VAL A 78 -0.03 -7.83 -25.15
C VAL A 78 -0.47 -9.00 -24.29
N LEU A 79 -1.77 -9.31 -24.30
CA LEU A 79 -2.33 -10.51 -23.71
C LEU A 79 -2.03 -11.69 -24.62
N VAL A 80 -1.26 -12.66 -24.12
CA VAL A 80 -0.86 -13.86 -24.86
C VAL A 80 -1.74 -15.06 -24.53
N LYS A 81 -2.60 -14.93 -23.50
CA LYS A 81 -3.61 -15.94 -23.14
C LYS A 81 -4.90 -15.28 -22.65
N ASN A 82 -6.04 -15.88 -22.99
CA ASN A 82 -7.34 -15.45 -22.45
C ASN A 82 -7.40 -15.61 -20.92
N PRO A 83 -8.18 -14.76 -20.22
CA PRO A 83 -8.42 -14.92 -18.81
C PRO A 83 -9.02 -16.31 -18.47
N THR A 84 -8.43 -16.99 -17.50
CA THR A 84 -8.91 -18.28 -16.98
C THR A 84 -9.52 -18.06 -15.61
N ILE A 85 -10.76 -18.54 -15.38
CA ILE A 85 -11.42 -18.40 -14.08
C ILE A 85 -10.63 -19.10 -12.98
N THR A 86 -10.53 -18.47 -11.81
CA THR A 86 -9.84 -19.01 -10.64
C THR A 86 -10.59 -18.67 -9.35
N ASN A 87 -10.08 -19.18 -8.23
CA ASN A 87 -10.59 -18.88 -6.92
C ASN A 87 -10.18 -17.46 -6.49
N ILE A 88 -11.08 -16.75 -5.79
CA ILE A 88 -10.76 -15.46 -5.19
C ILE A 88 -9.79 -15.68 -4.02
N PRO A 89 -8.63 -14.98 -3.97
CA PRO A 89 -7.71 -15.06 -2.86
C PRO A 89 -8.40 -14.79 -1.52
N LYS A 90 -8.06 -15.60 -0.52
CA LYS A 90 -8.65 -15.51 0.83
C LYS A 90 -7.70 -14.79 1.77
N LYS A 91 -8.27 -13.97 2.66
CA LYS A 91 -7.54 -13.36 3.76
C LYS A 91 -6.88 -14.43 4.63
N SER A 92 -5.59 -14.30 4.88
CA SER A 92 -4.85 -15.14 5.82
C SER A 92 -5.32 -14.89 7.26
N SER A 93 -5.32 -15.93 8.09
CA SER A 93 -5.53 -15.80 9.54
C SER A 93 -4.26 -15.41 10.31
N TYR A 94 -3.15 -15.14 9.60
CA TYR A 94 -1.90 -14.71 10.20
C TYR A 94 -2.08 -13.47 11.07
N LYS A 95 -1.49 -13.51 12.27
CA LYS A 95 -1.39 -12.38 13.18
C LYS A 95 0.09 -12.16 13.48
N PRO A 96 0.65 -10.97 13.21
CA PRO A 96 2.02 -10.67 13.60
C PRO A 96 2.16 -10.74 15.12
N LYS A 97 3.37 -11.04 15.59
CA LYS A 97 3.68 -10.96 17.02
C LYS A 97 3.63 -9.49 17.45
N ALA A 98 3.03 -9.21 18.61
CA ALA A 98 3.06 -7.88 19.19
C ALA A 98 4.50 -7.49 19.54
N ILE A 99 4.87 -6.25 19.25
CA ILE A 99 6.08 -5.64 19.79
C ILE A 99 5.78 -5.28 21.24
N GLU A 100 6.68 -5.63 22.14
CA GLU A 100 6.57 -5.35 23.57
C GLU A 100 7.72 -4.44 24.00
N SER A 101 7.48 -3.61 25.02
CA SER A 101 8.56 -2.86 25.65
C SER A 101 9.36 -3.80 26.56
N GLU A 102 10.67 -3.78 26.40
CA GLU A 102 11.61 -4.52 27.24
C GLU A 102 11.96 -3.77 28.54
N GLY A 103 11.42 -2.56 28.73
CA GLY A 103 11.71 -1.73 29.92
C GLY A 103 13.16 -1.24 29.98
N THR A 104 13.87 -1.20 28.85
CA THR A 104 15.30 -0.86 28.75
C THR A 104 15.58 0.64 28.63
N VAL A 105 14.52 1.46 28.48
CA VAL A 105 14.58 2.91 28.40
C VAL A 105 13.92 3.52 29.63
N ASP A 106 14.66 4.36 30.35
CA ASP A 106 14.17 5.09 31.53
C ASP A 106 13.15 6.19 31.16
N SER A 107 12.31 6.58 32.11
CA SER A 107 11.22 7.53 31.88
C SER A 107 11.69 8.92 31.44
N ILE A 108 12.88 9.36 31.87
CA ILE A 108 13.45 10.64 31.46
C ILE A 108 13.75 10.61 29.97
N THR A 109 14.50 9.59 29.52
CA THR A 109 14.82 9.39 28.11
C THR A 109 13.57 9.21 27.25
N THR A 110 12.59 8.43 27.74
CA THR A 110 11.31 8.24 27.04
C THR A 110 10.58 9.56 26.82
N ASN A 111 10.53 10.44 27.83
CA ASN A 111 9.91 11.75 27.71
C ASN A 111 10.65 12.65 26.71
N GLU A 112 11.99 12.71 26.79
CA GLU A 112 12.79 13.47 25.83
C GLU A 112 12.54 13.02 24.37
N ILE A 113 12.48 11.71 24.14
CA ILE A 113 12.21 11.15 22.82
C ILE A 113 10.79 11.49 22.36
N ASN A 114 9.78 11.37 23.23
CA ASN A 114 8.39 11.68 22.86
C ASN A 114 8.21 13.18 22.55
N GLU A 115 8.89 14.08 23.25
CA GLU A 115 8.89 15.51 22.95
C GLU A 115 9.54 15.81 21.61
N PHE A 116 10.69 15.18 21.34
CA PHE A 116 11.38 15.26 20.06
C PHE A 116 10.48 14.77 18.91
N LEU A 117 9.90 13.56 19.03
CA LEU A 117 9.03 12.98 18.02
C LEU A 117 7.74 13.80 17.83
N THR A 118 7.14 14.33 18.90
CA THR A 118 5.98 15.21 18.81
C THR A 118 6.30 16.47 18.01
N THR A 119 7.46 17.08 18.26
CA THR A 119 7.91 18.27 17.53
C THR A 119 8.17 17.93 16.06
N PHE A 120 8.89 16.83 15.82
CA PHE A 120 9.19 16.35 14.48
C PHE A 120 7.92 16.07 13.68
N PHE A 121 6.97 15.30 14.22
CA PHE A 121 5.76 14.91 13.50
C PHE A 121 4.75 16.06 13.30
N LYS A 122 4.83 17.15 14.08
CA LYS A 122 4.12 18.41 13.76
C LYS A 122 4.68 19.10 12.51
N LEU A 123 6.00 19.04 12.32
CA LEU A 123 6.71 19.64 11.18
C LEU A 123 6.64 18.76 9.93
N TYR A 124 6.76 17.43 10.09
CA TYR A 124 7.02 16.48 9.01
C TYR A 124 6.08 16.59 7.78
N PRO A 125 4.76 16.75 7.93
CA PRO A 125 3.85 16.77 6.77
C PRO A 125 4.19 17.85 5.73
N THR A 126 4.68 19.00 6.18
CA THR A 126 4.98 20.16 5.33
C THR A 126 6.48 20.45 5.20
N ALA A 127 7.33 19.71 5.90
CA ALA A 127 8.77 19.91 5.92
C ALA A 127 9.41 19.75 4.53
N THR A 128 10.31 20.66 4.20
CA THR A 128 11.24 20.53 3.08
C THR A 128 12.37 19.57 3.41
N ALA A 129 13.07 19.06 2.39
CA ALA A 129 14.26 18.22 2.59
C ALA A 129 15.33 18.91 3.47
N SER A 130 15.50 20.22 3.33
CA SER A 130 16.40 21.01 4.17
C SER A 130 15.96 21.04 5.64
N GLU A 131 14.68 21.22 5.91
CA GLU A 131 14.15 21.21 7.28
C GLU A 131 14.23 19.80 7.90
N LEU A 132 14.00 18.75 7.11
CA LEU A 132 14.13 17.37 7.58
C LEU A 132 15.56 17.00 7.98
N SER A 133 16.57 17.55 7.31
CA SER A 133 17.98 17.20 7.57
C SER A 133 18.45 17.47 9.01
N TYR A 134 17.75 18.35 9.73
CA TYR A 134 17.99 18.64 11.15
C TYR A 134 17.49 17.53 12.08
N TYR A 135 16.46 16.79 11.67
CA TYR A 135 15.78 15.79 12.50
C TYR A 135 16.06 14.35 12.05
N VAL A 136 16.37 14.16 10.76
CA VAL A 136 16.46 12.85 10.12
C VAL A 136 17.72 12.77 9.26
N ASN A 137 18.34 11.60 9.21
CA ASN A 137 19.38 11.32 8.22
C ASN A 137 18.81 11.28 6.80
N ASP A 138 19.67 11.60 5.83
CA ASP A 138 19.26 11.70 4.43
C ASP A 138 18.70 10.38 3.89
N GLY A 139 17.63 10.47 3.11
CA GLY A 139 16.99 9.32 2.47
C GLY A 139 16.07 8.46 3.35
N ILE A 140 16.08 8.62 4.69
CA ILE A 140 15.23 7.82 5.60
C ILE A 140 13.75 8.21 5.48
N LEU A 141 13.45 9.51 5.63
CA LEU A 141 12.10 10.05 5.46
C LEU A 141 12.10 11.12 4.37
N LYS A 142 11.18 10.98 3.40
CA LYS A 142 11.04 11.92 2.29
C LYS A 142 9.97 12.96 2.60
N PRO A 143 10.12 14.21 2.11
CA PRO A 143 9.06 15.21 2.21
C PRO A 143 7.71 14.68 1.71
N ILE A 144 6.66 14.88 2.50
CA ILE A 144 5.30 14.42 2.16
C ILE A 144 4.58 15.48 1.30
N GLY A 145 4.68 16.75 1.70
CA GLY A 145 4.02 17.87 1.00
C GLY A 145 2.50 17.85 1.17
N LYS A 146 2.02 17.55 2.38
CA LYS A 146 0.59 17.51 2.72
C LYS A 146 0.29 18.40 3.92
N GLU A 147 -0.85 19.08 3.87
CA GLU A 147 -1.34 19.93 4.96
C GLU A 147 -2.03 19.10 6.05
N TYR A 148 -1.35 18.07 6.55
CA TYR A 148 -1.85 17.25 7.65
C TYR A 148 -1.63 17.95 8.98
N ILE A 149 -2.66 17.95 9.83
CA ILE A 149 -2.56 18.50 11.18
C ILE A 149 -2.23 17.36 12.13
N PHE A 150 -1.08 17.44 12.81
CA PHE A 150 -0.69 16.49 13.83
C PHE A 150 -1.74 16.42 14.96
N GLN A 151 -2.16 15.21 15.30
CA GLN A 151 -3.09 14.94 16.38
C GLN A 151 -2.34 14.39 17.61
N GLU A 152 -1.74 13.21 17.50
CA GLU A 152 -1.02 12.58 18.62
C GLU A 152 -0.04 11.48 18.18
N LEU A 153 0.81 11.07 19.14
CA LEU A 153 1.57 9.82 19.08
C LEU A 153 0.81 8.76 19.87
N VAL A 154 0.47 7.64 19.24
CA VAL A 154 -0.31 6.55 19.84
C VAL A 154 0.62 5.39 20.18
N ASN A 155 0.60 4.99 21.45
CA ASN A 155 1.28 3.82 22.01
C ASN A 155 2.76 3.66 21.55
N PRO A 156 3.62 4.68 21.71
CA PRO A 156 5.03 4.53 21.38
C PRO A 156 5.67 3.47 22.29
N ILE A 157 6.41 2.54 21.68
CA ILE A 157 7.16 1.49 22.35
C ILE A 157 8.65 1.75 22.13
N HIS A 158 9.39 1.95 23.21
CA HIS A 158 10.82 2.25 23.18
C HIS A 158 11.62 1.06 23.69
N ASN A 159 12.65 0.68 22.94
CA ASN A 159 13.62 -0.33 23.34
C ASN A 159 15.04 0.19 23.06
N ARG A 160 15.95 0.01 24.02
CA ARG A 160 17.35 0.40 23.90
C ARG A 160 18.17 -0.75 23.30
N LYS A 161 18.97 -0.43 22.29
CA LYS A 161 19.97 -1.34 21.71
C LYS A 161 21.28 -0.57 21.60
N ASP A 162 22.26 -0.95 22.42
CA ASP A 162 23.52 -0.23 22.57
C ASP A 162 23.29 1.26 22.88
N ASN A 163 23.79 2.17 22.04
CA ASN A 163 23.62 3.62 22.19
C ASN A 163 22.39 4.19 21.48
N GLN A 164 21.57 3.33 20.88
CA GLN A 164 20.41 3.70 20.07
C GLN A 164 19.11 3.30 20.76
N VAL A 165 18.02 3.98 20.40
CA VAL A 165 16.68 3.65 20.85
C VAL A 165 15.81 3.35 19.64
N THR A 166 15.32 2.13 19.54
CA THR A 166 14.28 1.79 18.57
C THR A 166 12.93 2.23 19.11
N VAL A 167 12.12 2.87 18.27
CA VAL A 167 10.79 3.34 18.62
C VAL A 167 9.79 2.82 17.59
N SER A 168 8.87 1.98 18.03
CA SER A 168 7.70 1.60 17.24
C SER A 168 6.53 2.45 17.70
N LEU A 169 5.91 3.21 16.81
CA LEU A 169 4.82 4.11 17.17
C LEU A 169 3.81 4.28 16.06
N THR A 170 2.60 4.69 16.45
CA THR A 170 1.59 5.19 15.52
C THR A 170 1.48 6.71 15.65
N VAL A 171 1.31 7.40 14.52
CA VAL A 171 1.09 8.84 14.46
C VAL A 171 -0.26 9.08 13.80
N GLU A 172 -1.10 9.86 14.47
CA GLU A 172 -2.39 10.28 13.93
C GLU A 172 -2.32 11.72 13.43
N TYR A 173 -2.89 11.91 12.24
CA TYR A 173 -3.04 13.19 11.58
C TYR A 173 -4.49 13.43 11.20
N ILE A 174 -4.94 14.68 11.18
CA ILE A 174 -6.18 15.06 10.50
C ILE A 174 -5.82 15.52 9.08
N ASP A 175 -6.33 14.81 8.08
CA ASP A 175 -6.27 15.24 6.69
C ASP A 175 -7.23 16.41 6.47
N GLN A 176 -6.69 17.59 6.15
CA GLN A 176 -7.50 18.78 5.89
C GLN A 176 -8.41 18.65 4.66
N GLN A 177 -8.08 17.79 3.70
CA GLN A 177 -8.90 17.61 2.50
C GLN A 177 -10.10 16.71 2.76
N THR A 178 -9.88 15.52 3.31
CA THR A 178 -10.94 14.52 3.53
C THR A 178 -11.62 14.62 4.89
N LYS A 179 -11.02 15.36 5.83
CA LYS A 179 -11.40 15.44 7.26
C LYS A 179 -11.29 14.10 8.00
N ALA A 180 -10.67 13.10 7.38
CA ALA A 180 -10.41 11.81 8.00
C ALA A 180 -9.16 11.86 8.90
N THR A 181 -9.15 11.02 9.93
CA THR A 181 -7.92 10.69 10.65
C THR A 181 -7.06 9.79 9.77
N GLN A 182 -5.90 10.28 9.36
CA GLN A 182 -4.86 9.53 8.69
C GLN A 182 -3.93 8.91 9.74
N VAL A 183 -3.88 7.58 9.75
CA VAL A 183 -3.03 6.81 10.66
C VAL A 183 -1.77 6.38 9.92
N SER A 184 -0.60 6.63 10.49
CA SER A 184 0.70 6.20 9.96
C SER A 184 1.49 5.49 11.05
N GLN A 185 2.09 4.34 10.72
CA GLN A 185 2.90 3.58 11.66
C GLN A 185 4.37 3.67 11.25
N PHE A 186 5.24 3.86 12.23
CA PHE A 186 6.68 4.00 12.03
C PHE A 186 7.43 3.08 12.97
N ASP A 187 8.47 2.45 12.44
CA ASP A 187 9.54 1.83 13.21
C ASP A 187 10.78 2.67 12.94
N LEU A 188 11.28 3.35 13.97
CA LEU A 188 12.39 4.30 13.88
C LEU A 188 13.56 3.85 14.75
N VAL A 189 14.76 4.22 14.38
CA VAL A 189 15.95 4.16 15.22
C VAL A 189 16.44 5.57 15.49
N LEU A 190 16.59 5.91 16.77
CA LEU A 190 17.02 7.22 17.21
C LEU A 190 18.39 7.11 17.87
N GLU A 191 19.22 8.11 17.60
CA GLU A 191 20.51 8.29 18.25
C GLU A 191 20.60 9.71 18.84
N LYS A 192 21.22 9.82 20.02
CA LYS A 192 21.44 11.11 20.66
C LYS A 192 22.73 11.72 20.12
N ASN A 193 22.59 12.77 19.32
CA ASN A 193 23.71 13.54 18.78
C ASN A 193 23.90 14.83 19.60
N GLY A 194 24.81 14.77 20.58
CA GLY A 194 25.01 15.85 21.55
C GLY A 194 23.80 16.00 22.46
N SER A 195 23.14 17.17 22.43
CA SER A 195 21.92 17.43 23.20
C SER A 195 20.63 17.02 22.48
N ASN A 196 20.69 16.72 21.18
CA ASN A 196 19.51 16.53 20.35
C ASN A 196 19.35 15.07 19.92
N TRP A 197 18.11 14.63 19.80
CA TRP A 197 17.79 13.35 19.17
C TRP A 197 17.78 13.50 17.65
N LYS A 198 18.14 12.43 16.94
CA LYS A 198 18.05 12.35 15.49
C LYS A 198 17.52 10.97 15.08
N ILE A 199 16.64 10.93 14.09
CA ILE A 199 16.18 9.70 13.44
C ILE A 199 17.27 9.28 12.43
N ILE A 200 17.81 8.09 12.61
CA ILE A 200 18.93 7.58 11.81
C ILE A 200 18.53 6.41 10.90
N GLU A 201 17.42 5.74 11.20
CA GLU A 201 16.80 4.65 10.43
C GLU A 201 15.28 4.66 10.66
#